data_AF-A0A944N7X0-F1
#
_entry.id   AF-A0A944N7X0-F1
#
_cell.length_a   1.000
_cell.length_b   1.000
_cell.length_c   1.000
_cell.angle_alpha   90.00
_cell.angle_beta   90.00
_cell.angle_gamma   90.00
#
_symmetry.space_group_name_H-M   'P 1'
#
loop_
_entity.id
_entity.type
_entity.pdbx_description
1 polymer ?
#
loop_
_entity_poly.entity_id
_entity_poly.type
_entity_poly.pdbx_seq_one_letter_code
_entity_poly.pdbx_strand_id
1 'polypeptide(L)'
;MKLYINKLTFILLLLFIGGGCSQSTDEKVAEAILSANIHLSSSNCSSAISILEDVGRQNSNASYLKTLASAYACAAGFNELTFFGKDLGDFTGLTGASTLSTSAMSAADDTQYESLQTAIDILLYAGGIASTKNPTAALRQTHFNSNDAGDINAQLMYMLMAQLGKFSYYYGNTNSLGAKGEGAQGSNTCFFDYDNAITFNPAATTMAAYLDGLAAGNNCGSAGTGHNDFNPAATKVARLCQGVVLLNNFTDIFPDVISSFAGDNFNVMAGLEVLIDGYKADVINADPDIATILAVQSQARCESENSGTDRYLQLYYAFMYEVMLP
;
A
#
# COMPACT_ATOMS: atom_id res chain seq x y z
N MET A 1 -32.25 53.47 45.84
CA MET A 1 -32.30 52.01 46.11
C MET A 1 -30.91 51.46 45.81
N LYS A 2 -30.11 51.12 46.83
CA LYS A 2 -28.75 50.58 46.64
C LYS A 2 -28.85 49.07 46.43
N LEU A 3 -28.59 48.58 45.22
CA LEU A 3 -28.46 47.16 44.96
C LEU A 3 -27.14 46.67 45.59
N TYR A 4 -27.24 45.91 46.68
CA TYR A 4 -26.11 45.16 47.22
C TYR A 4 -25.97 43.87 46.40
N ILE A 5 -25.24 43.96 45.28
CA ILE A 5 -24.82 42.76 44.55
C ILE A 5 -23.83 42.02 45.44
N ASN A 6 -24.28 40.90 45.99
CA ASN A 6 -23.47 40.04 46.84
C ASN A 6 -22.27 39.54 46.01
N LYS A 7 -21.04 39.80 46.45
CA LYS A 7 -19.80 39.48 45.71
C LYS A 7 -19.74 37.99 45.29
N LEU A 8 -20.40 37.12 46.05
CA LEU A 8 -20.52 35.69 45.75
C LEU A 8 -21.37 35.41 44.50
N THR A 9 -22.43 36.20 44.27
CA THR A 9 -23.32 36.06 43.10
C THR A 9 -22.66 36.54 41.81
N PHE A 10 -21.81 37.57 41.89
CA PHE A 10 -21.04 38.05 40.74
C PHE A 10 -19.94 37.06 40.32
N ILE A 11 -19.29 36.40 41.29
CA ILE A 11 -18.30 35.34 41.02
C ILE A 11 -18.96 34.07 40.46
N LEU A 12 -20.15 33.68 40.95
CA LEU A 12 -20.91 32.56 40.39
C LEU A 12 -21.37 32.84 38.95
N LEU A 13 -21.75 34.07 38.64
CA LEU A 13 -22.15 34.48 37.29
C LEU A 13 -20.96 34.48 36.31
N LEU A 14 -19.77 34.91 36.78
CA LEU A 14 -18.52 34.84 35.99
C LEU A 14 -18.05 33.41 35.72
N LEU A 15 -18.26 32.49 36.67
CA LEU A 15 -17.98 31.05 36.48
C LEU A 15 -18.94 30.38 35.48
N PHE A 16 -20.20 30.85 35.40
CA PHE A 16 -21.16 30.37 34.40
C PHE A 16 -20.92 30.93 32.99
N ILE A 17 -20.36 32.13 32.87
CA ILE A 17 -20.04 32.75 31.56
C ILE A 17 -18.70 32.22 31.00
N GLY A 18 -17.79 31.75 31.86
CA GLY A 18 -16.49 31.18 31.44
C GLY A 18 -16.51 29.71 31.00
N GLY A 19 -17.64 29.01 31.17
CA GLY A 19 -17.77 27.58 30.83
C GLY A 19 -18.37 27.28 29.45
N GLY A 20 -18.77 28.30 28.68
CA GLY A 20 -19.40 28.15 27.37
C GLY A 20 -18.46 28.57 26.23
N CYS A 21 -18.40 27.74 25.17
CA CYS A 21 -17.67 27.94 23.91
C CYS A 21 -16.24 27.37 23.79
N SER A 22 -15.90 26.29 24.52
CA SER A 22 -14.88 25.37 23.99
C SER A 22 -15.58 24.43 23.00
N GLN A 23 -15.22 24.52 21.72
CA GLN A 23 -15.62 23.54 20.71
C GLN A 23 -15.31 22.13 21.22
N SER A 24 -16.26 21.21 21.06
CA SER A 24 -16.06 19.80 21.43
C SER A 24 -14.98 19.16 20.56
N THR A 25 -14.39 18.06 21.03
CA THR A 25 -13.39 17.32 20.24
C THR A 25 -13.96 16.90 18.89
N ASP A 26 -15.22 16.44 18.85
CA ASP A 26 -15.87 15.99 17.62
C ASP A 26 -16.09 17.14 16.63
N GLU A 27 -16.49 18.31 17.13
CA GLU A 27 -16.64 19.51 16.29
C GLU A 27 -15.28 19.97 15.73
N LYS A 28 -14.20 19.90 16.51
CA LYS A 28 -12.84 20.24 16.04
C LYS A 28 -12.38 19.29 14.93
N VAL A 29 -12.62 17.99 15.11
CA VAL A 29 -12.29 16.98 14.11
C VAL A 29 -13.09 17.20 12.83
N ALA A 30 -14.40 17.47 12.94
CA ALA A 30 -15.25 17.75 11.79
C ALA A 30 -14.80 19.02 11.02
N GLU A 31 -14.43 20.09 11.74
CA GLU A 31 -13.90 21.31 11.13
C GLU A 31 -12.54 21.08 10.45
N ALA A 32 -11.66 20.28 11.07
CA ALA A 32 -10.37 19.91 10.49
C ALA A 32 -10.55 19.11 9.19
N ILE A 33 -11.49 18.15 9.17
CA ILE A 33 -11.83 17.40 7.94
C ILE A 33 -12.35 18.34 6.85
N LEU A 34 -13.27 19.25 7.18
CA LEU A 34 -13.80 20.20 6.19
C LEU A 34 -12.70 21.11 5.64
N SER A 35 -11.89 21.69 6.51
CA SER A 35 -10.79 22.59 6.14
C SER A 35 -9.74 21.86 5.30
N ALA A 36 -9.39 20.63 5.66
CA ALA A 36 -8.47 19.80 4.88
C ALA A 36 -9.01 19.53 3.48
N ASN A 37 -10.29 19.16 3.33
CA ASN A 37 -10.91 18.97 2.02
C ASN A 37 -10.88 20.23 1.14
N ILE A 38 -11.04 21.42 1.73
CA ILE A 38 -10.87 22.70 1.02
C ILE A 38 -9.43 22.82 0.48
N HIS A 39 -8.43 22.52 1.31
CA HIS A 39 -7.03 22.54 0.87
C HIS A 39 -6.75 21.50 -0.23
N LEU A 40 -7.30 20.29 -0.12
CA LEU A 40 -7.16 19.24 -1.14
C LEU A 40 -7.75 19.65 -2.49
N SER A 41 -8.86 20.39 -2.50
CA SER A 41 -9.46 20.92 -3.74
C SER A 41 -8.53 21.87 -4.52
N SER A 42 -7.54 22.46 -3.83
CA SER A 42 -6.51 23.34 -4.42
C SER A 42 -5.13 22.67 -4.48
N SER A 43 -5.05 21.34 -4.30
CA SER A 43 -3.81 20.56 -4.24
C SER A 43 -2.81 21.04 -3.18
N ASN A 44 -3.29 21.71 -2.12
CA ASN A 44 -2.46 22.17 -1.01
C ASN A 44 -2.33 21.06 0.05
N CYS A 45 -1.65 19.98 -0.31
CA CYS A 45 -1.57 18.75 0.47
C CYS A 45 -0.94 18.98 1.86
N SER A 46 0.14 19.78 1.94
CA SER A 46 0.83 20.07 3.21
C SER A 46 -0.07 20.77 4.23
N SER A 47 -0.92 21.70 3.79
CA SER A 47 -1.87 22.39 4.68
C SER A 47 -2.97 21.45 5.15
N ALA A 48 -3.46 20.56 4.27
CA ALA A 48 -4.43 19.54 4.63
C ALA A 48 -3.87 18.56 5.68
N ILE A 49 -2.63 18.09 5.50
CA ILE A 49 -1.92 17.25 6.48
C ILE A 49 -1.80 17.98 7.82
N SER A 50 -1.27 19.22 7.81
CA SER A 50 -1.05 20.00 9.05
C SER A 50 -2.34 20.12 9.86
N ILE A 51 -3.44 20.55 9.25
CA ILE A 51 -4.71 20.77 9.94
C ILE A 51 -5.26 19.48 10.57
N LEU A 52 -5.11 18.34 9.89
CA LEU A 52 -5.60 17.06 10.41
C LEU A 52 -4.70 16.51 11.52
N GLU A 53 -3.38 16.64 11.39
CA GLU A 53 -2.44 16.18 12.43
C GLU A 53 -2.54 17.06 13.69
N ASP A 54 -2.85 18.36 13.55
CA ASP A 54 -2.98 19.32 14.66
C ASP A 54 -4.11 18.96 15.64
N VAL A 55 -5.16 18.27 15.18
CA VAL A 55 -6.24 17.78 16.06
C VAL A 55 -5.96 16.42 16.70
N GLY A 56 -4.81 15.81 16.36
CA GLY A 56 -4.40 14.49 16.83
C GLY A 56 -5.10 13.33 16.12
N ARG A 57 -4.40 12.19 16.02
CA ARG A 57 -4.86 11.01 15.27
C ARG A 57 -6.17 10.42 15.81
N GLN A 58 -7.15 10.28 14.92
CA GLN A 58 -8.48 9.71 15.22
C GLN A 58 -8.62 8.30 14.61
N ASN A 59 -8.02 7.29 15.26
CA ASN A 59 -7.93 5.92 14.72
C ASN A 59 -9.27 5.21 14.52
N SER A 60 -10.36 5.69 15.10
CA SER A 60 -11.72 5.11 14.96
C SER A 60 -12.67 6.00 14.14
N ASN A 61 -12.18 7.10 13.56
CA ASN A 61 -13.00 7.99 12.73
C ASN A 61 -12.66 7.77 11.25
N ALA A 62 -13.53 7.05 10.54
CA ALA A 62 -13.30 6.69 9.14
C ALA A 62 -13.14 7.92 8.24
N SER A 63 -13.96 8.95 8.41
CA SER A 63 -13.86 10.19 7.63
C SER A 63 -12.51 10.88 7.83
N TYR A 64 -12.06 10.99 9.09
CA TYR A 64 -10.75 11.55 9.40
C TYR A 64 -9.61 10.75 8.74
N LEU A 65 -9.62 9.42 8.88
CA LEU A 65 -8.57 8.57 8.33
C LEU A 65 -8.53 8.63 6.80
N LYS A 66 -9.69 8.58 6.14
CA LYS A 66 -9.80 8.71 4.68
C LYS A 66 -9.27 10.06 4.20
N THR A 67 -9.67 11.17 4.84
CA THR A 67 -9.19 12.51 4.45
C THR A 67 -7.69 12.67 4.69
N LEU A 68 -7.16 12.14 5.79
CA LEU A 68 -5.73 12.19 6.09
C LEU A 68 -4.92 11.35 5.11
N ALA A 69 -5.40 10.14 4.78
CA ALA A 69 -4.80 9.32 3.73
C ALA A 69 -4.83 10.05 2.37
N SER A 70 -5.95 10.66 1.98
CA SER A 70 -6.03 11.49 0.76
C SER A 70 -5.02 12.64 0.77
N ALA A 71 -4.75 13.24 1.94
CA ALA A 71 -3.79 14.34 2.05
C ALA A 71 -2.33 13.87 1.84
N TYR A 72 -1.96 12.72 2.39
CA TYR A 72 -0.66 12.11 2.11
C TYR A 72 -0.55 11.57 0.66
N ALA A 73 -1.63 11.01 0.12
CA ALA A 73 -1.69 10.58 -1.28
C ALA A 73 -1.53 11.76 -2.25
N CYS A 74 -2.17 12.90 -1.94
CA CYS A 74 -1.97 14.17 -2.65
C CYS A 74 -0.49 14.59 -2.63
N ALA A 75 0.18 14.51 -1.49
CA ALA A 75 1.61 14.84 -1.38
C ALA A 75 2.51 13.87 -2.19
N ALA A 76 2.03 12.65 -2.41
CA ALA A 76 2.65 11.68 -3.30
C ALA A 76 2.38 11.89 -4.80
N GLY A 77 1.63 12.93 -5.17
CA GLY A 77 1.18 13.18 -6.54
C GLY A 77 0.04 12.27 -7.00
N PHE A 78 -0.56 11.47 -6.11
CA PHE A 78 -1.72 10.64 -6.44
C PHE A 78 -2.97 11.50 -6.62
N ASN A 79 -3.65 11.30 -7.75
CA ASN A 79 -4.87 12.01 -8.10
C ASN A 79 -5.95 11.01 -8.51
N GLU A 80 -7.03 10.95 -7.74
CA GLU A 80 -8.14 10.01 -7.98
C GLU A 80 -8.81 10.23 -9.35
N LEU A 81 -8.98 11.48 -9.79
CA LEU A 81 -9.60 11.78 -11.10
C LEU A 81 -8.73 11.28 -12.26
N THR A 82 -7.41 11.44 -12.17
CA THR A 82 -6.47 10.87 -13.14
C THR A 82 -6.49 9.34 -13.07
N PHE A 83 -6.50 8.79 -11.86
CA PHE A 83 -6.53 7.35 -11.67
C PHE A 83 -7.75 6.71 -12.32
N PHE A 84 -8.96 7.17 -12.02
CA PHE A 84 -10.19 6.63 -12.59
C PHE A 84 -10.42 7.01 -14.06
N GLY A 85 -9.99 8.21 -14.46
CA GLY A 85 -10.22 8.73 -15.81
C GLY A 85 -9.24 8.21 -16.85
N LYS A 86 -8.06 7.75 -16.43
CA LYS A 86 -6.98 7.33 -17.33
C LYS A 86 -6.37 5.99 -16.91
N ASP A 87 -5.89 5.91 -15.67
CA ASP A 87 -4.95 4.84 -15.30
C ASP A 87 -5.63 3.49 -15.00
N LEU A 88 -6.87 3.47 -14.51
CA LEU A 88 -7.56 2.25 -14.08
C LEU A 88 -7.76 1.25 -15.23
N GLY A 89 -8.03 1.74 -16.44
CA GLY A 89 -8.21 0.89 -17.62
C GLY A 89 -6.93 0.20 -18.09
N ASP A 90 -5.77 0.71 -17.70
CA ASP A 90 -4.46 0.18 -18.08
C ASP A 90 -3.97 -0.90 -17.09
N PHE A 91 -4.64 -1.07 -15.96
CA PHE A 91 -4.22 -2.02 -14.93
C PHE A 91 -4.57 -3.46 -15.34
N THR A 92 -3.54 -4.20 -15.76
CA THR A 92 -3.62 -5.60 -16.19
C THR A 92 -2.77 -6.54 -15.32
N GLY A 93 -2.38 -6.10 -14.12
CA GLY A 93 -1.41 -6.76 -13.24
C GLY A 93 -0.28 -5.80 -12.86
N LEU A 94 0.85 -6.33 -12.39
CA LEU A 94 2.00 -5.49 -12.00
C LEU A 94 2.59 -4.72 -13.19
N THR A 95 2.58 -5.28 -14.40
CA THR A 95 2.97 -4.58 -15.62
C THR A 95 2.12 -3.33 -15.84
N GLY A 96 0.79 -3.46 -15.83
CA GLY A 96 -0.11 -2.30 -15.93
C GLY A 96 -0.01 -1.34 -14.74
N ALA A 97 0.35 -1.84 -13.55
CA ALA A 97 0.63 -0.98 -12.41
C ALA A 97 1.84 -0.07 -12.70
N SER A 98 2.88 -0.56 -13.37
CA SER A 98 4.07 0.25 -13.67
C SER A 98 3.82 1.35 -14.74
N THR A 99 2.71 1.29 -15.48
CA THR A 99 2.34 2.30 -16.49
C THR A 99 1.43 3.40 -15.98
N LEU A 100 0.95 3.33 -14.74
CA LEU A 100 0.08 4.36 -14.17
C LEU A 100 0.83 5.70 -14.14
N SER A 101 0.09 6.81 -14.23
CA SER A 101 0.67 8.15 -14.29
C SER A 101 1.56 8.53 -13.10
N THR A 102 1.42 7.82 -11.98
CA THR A 102 2.15 8.04 -10.73
C THR A 102 3.28 7.05 -10.49
N SER A 103 3.50 6.09 -11.40
CA SER A 103 4.41 4.97 -11.19
C SER A 103 5.89 5.31 -11.37
N ALA A 104 6.24 6.44 -11.98
CA ALA A 104 7.63 6.85 -12.08
C ALA A 104 8.24 7.07 -10.69
N MET A 105 9.34 6.38 -10.42
CA MET A 105 10.16 6.49 -9.21
C MET A 105 11.62 6.42 -9.63
N SER A 106 12.47 7.26 -9.03
CA SER A 106 13.86 7.44 -9.48
C SER A 106 14.92 7.04 -8.45
N ALA A 107 14.53 6.85 -7.19
CA ALA A 107 15.43 6.48 -6.09
C ALA A 107 14.66 5.73 -5.00
N ALA A 108 15.34 4.87 -4.23
CA ALA A 108 14.73 4.12 -3.13
C ALA A 108 14.14 5.00 -2.00
N ASP A 109 14.63 6.23 -1.85
CA ASP A 109 14.21 7.25 -0.87
C ASP A 109 13.33 8.35 -1.51
N ASP A 110 12.59 7.99 -2.57
CA ASP A 110 11.65 8.91 -3.21
C ASP A 110 10.56 9.37 -2.24
N THR A 111 10.51 10.68 -1.96
CA THR A 111 9.57 11.25 -0.99
C THR A 111 8.10 11.05 -1.37
N GLN A 112 7.78 10.92 -2.66
CA GLN A 112 6.41 10.62 -3.09
C GLN A 112 6.06 9.17 -2.77
N TYR A 113 7.01 8.25 -2.95
CA TYR A 113 6.84 6.86 -2.55
C TYR A 113 6.60 6.72 -1.04
N GLU A 114 7.36 7.45 -0.22
CA GLU A 114 7.19 7.45 1.25
C GLU A 114 5.86 8.08 1.69
N SER A 115 5.44 9.17 1.03
CA SER A 115 4.15 9.82 1.30
C SER A 115 2.98 8.90 0.97
N LEU A 116 3.04 8.16 -0.15
CA LEU A 116 2.00 7.21 -0.51
C LEU A 116 1.99 6.01 0.44
N GLN A 117 3.16 5.51 0.86
CA GLN A 117 3.22 4.48 1.90
C GLN A 117 2.58 4.96 3.21
N THR A 118 2.82 6.21 3.61
CA THR A 118 2.19 6.78 4.80
C THR A 118 0.66 6.81 4.65
N ALA A 119 0.15 7.21 3.49
CA ALA A 119 -1.28 7.17 3.19
C ALA A 119 -1.87 5.75 3.30
N ILE A 120 -1.16 4.77 2.76
CA ILE A 120 -1.51 3.34 2.83
C ILE A 120 -1.55 2.88 4.28
N ASP A 121 -0.50 3.13 5.06
CA ASP A 121 -0.40 2.66 6.45
C ASP A 121 -1.52 3.23 7.34
N ILE A 122 -1.94 4.47 7.10
CA ILE A 122 -3.07 5.11 7.79
C ILE A 122 -4.36 4.31 7.63
N LEU A 123 -4.65 3.85 6.40
CA LEU A 123 -5.84 3.06 6.12
C LEU A 123 -5.66 1.59 6.49
N LEU A 124 -4.46 1.05 6.26
CA LEU A 124 -4.13 -0.33 6.51
C LEU A 124 -4.33 -0.66 7.99
N TYR A 125 -3.83 0.19 8.88
CA TYR A 125 -3.93 0.05 10.34
C TYR A 125 -5.12 0.81 10.96
N ALA A 126 -6.10 1.21 10.15
CA ALA A 126 -7.32 1.85 10.61
C ALA A 126 -8.01 1.01 11.71
N GLY A 127 -8.60 1.69 12.70
CA GLY A 127 -9.15 1.05 13.90
C GLY A 127 -8.12 0.85 15.01
N GLY A 128 -6.87 1.27 14.79
CA GLY A 128 -5.78 1.08 15.75
C GLY A 128 -5.23 -0.35 15.73
N ILE A 129 -5.28 -1.01 14.57
CA ILE A 129 -4.69 -2.35 14.40
C ILE A 129 -3.19 -2.23 14.65
N ALA A 130 -2.68 -3.07 15.56
CA ALA A 130 -1.26 -3.07 15.89
C ALA A 130 -0.42 -3.50 14.68
N SER A 131 0.73 -2.83 14.47
CA SER A 131 1.66 -3.15 13.40
C SER A 131 2.22 -4.56 13.46
N THR A 132 2.10 -5.27 14.58
CA THR A 132 2.52 -6.67 14.74
C THR A 132 1.45 -7.69 14.31
N LYS A 133 0.27 -7.23 13.88
CA LYS A 133 -0.83 -8.07 13.37
C LYS A 133 -0.97 -7.87 11.87
N ASN A 134 -1.42 -8.92 11.18
CA ASN A 134 -1.86 -8.76 9.79
C ASN A 134 -3.10 -7.86 9.73
N PRO A 135 -3.02 -6.70 9.05
CA PRO A 135 -4.14 -5.80 8.85
C PRO A 135 -5.04 -6.29 7.69
N THR A 136 -5.77 -7.39 7.89
CA THR A 136 -6.69 -7.91 6.85
C THR A 136 -7.89 -6.98 6.65
N ALA A 137 -8.52 -7.03 5.48
CA ALA A 137 -9.79 -6.39 5.19
C ALA A 137 -10.87 -6.79 6.20
N ALA A 138 -10.95 -8.09 6.52
CA ALA A 138 -11.86 -8.63 7.52
C ALA A 138 -11.60 -8.06 8.93
N LEU A 139 -10.33 -7.85 9.32
CA LEU A 139 -10.01 -7.27 10.62
C LEU A 139 -10.45 -5.80 10.68
N ARG A 140 -10.24 -5.02 9.63
CA ARG A 140 -10.75 -3.62 9.55
C ARG A 140 -12.27 -3.56 9.69
N GLN A 141 -13.00 -4.50 9.10
CA GLN A 141 -14.47 -4.59 9.24
C GLN A 141 -14.94 -4.81 10.69
N THR A 142 -14.08 -5.28 11.60
CA THR A 142 -14.43 -5.38 13.03
C THR A 142 -14.37 -4.04 13.77
N HIS A 143 -13.72 -3.02 13.19
CA HIS A 143 -13.52 -1.70 13.79
C HIS A 143 -14.49 -0.64 13.25
N PHE A 144 -15.09 -0.87 12.08
CA PHE A 144 -15.95 0.09 11.39
C PHE A 144 -17.25 -0.56 10.94
N ASN A 145 -18.29 0.25 10.66
CA ASN A 145 -19.48 -0.27 9.99
C ASN A 145 -19.15 -0.68 8.55
N SER A 146 -20.04 -1.44 7.90
CA SER A 146 -19.81 -1.99 6.57
C SER A 146 -19.50 -0.93 5.50
N ASN A 147 -20.15 0.23 5.58
CA ASN A 147 -19.97 1.30 4.59
C ASN A 147 -18.59 1.95 4.76
N ASP A 148 -18.25 2.31 6.00
CA ASP A 148 -16.95 2.91 6.31
C ASP A 148 -15.79 1.95 6.02
N ALA A 149 -15.93 0.67 6.36
CA ALA A 149 -14.94 -0.35 6.04
C ALA A 149 -14.80 -0.56 4.52
N GLY A 150 -15.92 -0.56 3.80
CA GLY A 150 -15.94 -0.64 2.34
C GLY A 150 -15.20 0.53 1.69
N ASP A 151 -15.49 1.76 2.12
CA ASP A 151 -14.82 2.96 1.60
C ASP A 151 -13.31 2.95 1.91
N ILE A 152 -12.91 2.56 3.12
CA ILE A 152 -11.50 2.45 3.50
C ILE A 152 -10.79 1.42 2.62
N ASN A 153 -11.39 0.24 2.44
CA ASN A 153 -10.82 -0.83 1.64
C ASN A 153 -10.72 -0.42 0.15
N ALA A 154 -11.73 0.25 -0.40
CA ALA A 154 -11.70 0.74 -1.77
C ALA A 154 -10.57 1.76 -1.97
N GLN A 155 -10.48 2.78 -1.10
CA GLN A 155 -9.44 3.79 -1.17
C GLN A 155 -8.03 3.19 -0.98
N LEU A 156 -7.89 2.24 -0.05
CA LEU A 156 -6.66 1.50 0.17
C LEU A 156 -6.25 0.69 -1.06
N MET A 157 -7.18 0.02 -1.74
CA MET A 157 -6.90 -0.72 -2.97
C MET A 157 -6.27 0.18 -4.04
N TYR A 158 -6.82 1.37 -4.28
CA TYR A 158 -6.31 2.28 -5.31
C TYR A 158 -4.89 2.75 -5.00
N MET A 159 -4.61 3.07 -3.74
CA MET A 159 -3.28 3.49 -3.32
C MET A 159 -2.27 2.32 -3.38
N LEU A 160 -2.68 1.10 -3.02
CA LEU A 160 -1.85 -0.10 -3.17
C LEU A 160 -1.49 -0.34 -4.64
N MET A 161 -2.42 -0.15 -5.58
CA MET A 161 -2.15 -0.27 -7.02
C MET A 161 -1.09 0.75 -7.48
N ALA A 162 -1.24 2.01 -7.09
CA ALA A 162 -0.28 3.06 -7.41
C ALA A 162 1.11 2.80 -6.78
N GLN A 163 1.15 2.33 -5.53
CA GLN A 163 2.40 2.01 -4.84
C GLN A 163 3.09 0.77 -5.41
N LEU A 164 2.33 -0.26 -5.79
CA LEU A 164 2.84 -1.41 -6.54
C LEU A 164 3.40 -0.98 -7.90
N GLY A 165 2.77 0.00 -8.54
CA GLY A 165 3.26 0.62 -9.76
C GLY A 165 4.63 1.28 -9.57
N LYS A 166 4.76 2.16 -8.58
CA LYS A 166 6.05 2.79 -8.22
C LYS A 166 7.13 1.76 -7.89
N PHE A 167 6.77 0.76 -7.07
CA PHE A 167 7.67 -0.30 -6.67
C PHE A 167 8.17 -1.12 -7.86
N SER A 168 7.26 -1.53 -8.74
CA SER A 168 7.58 -2.33 -9.93
C SER A 168 8.37 -1.54 -10.95
N TYR A 169 8.06 -0.25 -11.11
CA TYR A 169 8.78 0.64 -12.01
C TYR A 169 10.27 0.71 -11.68
N TYR A 170 10.58 1.06 -10.43
CA TYR A 170 11.94 1.26 -10.00
C TYR A 170 12.69 -0.07 -9.83
N TYR A 171 12.19 -0.95 -8.96
CA TYR A 171 12.91 -2.18 -8.61
C TYR A 171 12.80 -3.28 -9.67
N GLY A 172 11.73 -3.26 -10.47
CA GLY A 172 11.53 -4.19 -11.58
C GLY A 172 12.19 -3.73 -12.87
N ASN A 173 12.80 -2.54 -12.91
CA ASN A 173 13.46 -1.98 -14.08
C ASN A 173 12.52 -1.94 -15.31
N THR A 174 11.29 -1.45 -15.12
CA THR A 174 10.30 -1.37 -16.20
C THR A 174 10.28 0.02 -16.81
N ASN A 175 10.16 0.13 -18.13
CA ASN A 175 10.00 1.43 -18.78
C ASN A 175 8.56 1.98 -18.62
N SER A 176 8.30 3.14 -19.23
CA SER A 176 6.97 3.80 -19.22
C SER A 176 5.86 3.03 -19.96
N LEU A 177 6.20 1.95 -20.68
CA LEU A 177 5.24 1.03 -21.31
C LEU A 177 5.03 -0.24 -20.48
N GLY A 178 5.68 -0.32 -19.31
CA GLY A 178 5.64 -1.43 -18.38
C GLY A 178 6.48 -2.63 -18.81
N ALA A 179 7.26 -2.49 -19.89
CA ALA A 179 8.16 -3.55 -20.32
C ALA A 179 9.42 -3.55 -19.45
N LYS A 180 9.74 -4.73 -18.90
CA LYS A 180 10.96 -4.96 -18.14
C LYS A 180 12.25 -4.72 -18.95
N GLY A 181 13.34 -4.41 -18.22
CA GLY A 181 14.68 -4.11 -18.73
C GLY A 181 14.75 -2.89 -19.62
N GLU A 182 14.01 -1.84 -19.28
CA GLU A 182 13.85 -0.65 -20.13
C GLU A 182 13.24 -0.94 -21.53
N GLY A 183 12.76 -2.16 -21.80
CA GLY A 183 12.27 -2.65 -23.09
C GLY A 183 13.30 -3.49 -23.87
N ALA A 184 13.08 -3.68 -25.18
CA ALA A 184 13.87 -4.60 -26.03
C ALA A 184 15.38 -4.27 -26.20
N GLN A 185 15.92 -3.29 -25.47
CA GLN A 185 17.29 -2.80 -25.62
C GLN A 185 18.11 -2.70 -24.30
N GLY A 186 17.56 -3.10 -23.14
CA GLY A 186 18.31 -3.11 -21.88
C GLY A 186 18.63 -4.51 -21.35
N SER A 187 19.55 -4.61 -20.39
CA SER A 187 19.76 -5.84 -19.62
C SER A 187 18.63 -5.99 -18.60
N ASN A 188 17.76 -6.99 -18.78
CA ASN A 188 16.74 -7.36 -17.80
C ASN A 188 17.40 -7.69 -16.46
N THR A 189 17.38 -6.73 -15.54
CA THR A 189 17.88 -6.92 -14.19
C THR A 189 16.76 -7.53 -13.37
N CYS A 190 17.06 -8.58 -12.62
CA CYS A 190 16.10 -9.19 -11.71
C CYS A 190 15.83 -8.24 -10.53
N PHE A 191 14.77 -8.48 -9.78
CA PHE A 191 14.60 -7.79 -8.50
C PHE A 191 15.77 -8.13 -7.56
N PHE A 192 16.25 -9.37 -7.59
CA PHE A 192 17.28 -9.92 -6.71
C PHE A 192 18.48 -10.50 -7.47
N ASP A 193 19.66 -10.43 -6.85
CA ASP A 193 20.72 -11.41 -7.09
C ASP A 193 20.32 -12.66 -6.32
N TYR A 194 19.59 -13.54 -7.00
CA TYR A 194 19.01 -14.75 -6.46
C TYR A 194 20.11 -15.79 -6.18
N ASP A 195 19.99 -16.48 -5.05
CA ASP A 195 20.80 -17.65 -4.74
C ASP A 195 20.46 -18.79 -5.71
N ASN A 196 21.34 -18.97 -6.69
CA ASN A 196 21.28 -20.01 -7.70
C ASN A 196 21.15 -21.43 -7.13
N ALA A 197 21.59 -21.66 -5.89
CA ALA A 197 21.56 -22.96 -5.24
C ALA A 197 20.23 -23.25 -4.53
N ILE A 198 19.31 -22.27 -4.44
CA ILE A 198 17.96 -22.52 -3.94
C ILE A 198 17.28 -23.56 -4.84
N THR A 199 16.92 -24.71 -4.24
CA THR A 199 16.15 -25.77 -4.90
C THR A 199 14.73 -25.82 -4.36
N PHE A 200 13.78 -26.23 -5.20
CA PHE A 200 12.38 -26.44 -4.83
C PHE A 200 11.76 -27.65 -5.56
N ASN A 201 10.68 -28.18 -4.99
CA ASN A 201 9.90 -29.32 -5.50
C ASN A 201 8.95 -28.84 -6.63
N PRO A 202 8.19 -29.66 -7.39
CA PRO A 202 8.24 -31.12 -7.60
C PRO A 202 9.43 -31.64 -8.43
N ALA A 203 10.32 -30.78 -8.96
CA ALA A 203 11.30 -31.18 -9.98
C ALA A 203 12.78 -31.07 -9.57
N ALA A 204 13.11 -30.68 -8.34
CA ALA A 204 14.48 -30.33 -7.92
C ALA A 204 15.13 -29.29 -8.87
N THR A 205 14.32 -28.37 -9.38
CA THR A 205 14.78 -27.25 -10.21
C THR A 205 15.51 -26.25 -9.32
N THR A 206 16.65 -25.74 -9.80
CA THR A 206 17.36 -24.64 -9.15
C THR A 206 16.70 -23.31 -9.51
N MET A 207 16.85 -22.31 -8.66
CA MET A 207 16.40 -20.95 -8.93
C MET A 207 16.88 -20.44 -10.30
N ALA A 208 18.15 -20.69 -10.63
CA ALA A 208 18.71 -20.35 -11.94
C ALA A 208 17.94 -21.02 -13.09
N ALA A 209 17.72 -22.33 -13.02
CA ALA A 209 17.04 -23.08 -14.07
C ALA A 209 15.56 -22.68 -14.23
N TYR A 210 14.92 -22.25 -13.14
CA TYR A 210 13.56 -21.73 -13.18
C TYR A 210 13.50 -20.36 -13.88
N LEU A 211 14.36 -19.43 -13.49
CA LEU A 211 14.42 -18.08 -14.07
C LEU A 211 14.83 -18.12 -15.55
N ASP A 212 15.77 -18.99 -15.93
CA ASP A 212 16.17 -19.23 -17.32
C ASP A 212 15.03 -19.85 -18.17
N GLY A 213 14.08 -20.54 -17.51
CA GLY A 213 12.93 -21.18 -18.13
C GLY A 213 11.72 -20.26 -18.33
N LEU A 214 11.74 -19.03 -17.81
CA LEU A 214 10.67 -18.05 -18.00
C LEU A 214 10.60 -17.61 -19.47
N ALA A 215 9.38 -17.29 -19.94
CA ALA A 215 9.18 -16.85 -21.32
C ALA A 215 9.97 -15.58 -21.65
N ALA A 216 10.45 -15.45 -22.89
CA ALA A 216 11.18 -14.27 -23.36
C ALA A 216 10.34 -12.99 -23.16
N GLY A 217 10.84 -12.05 -22.35
CA GLY A 217 10.09 -10.90 -21.80
C GLY A 217 10.11 -10.92 -20.27
N ASN A 218 9.57 -11.99 -19.68
CA ASN A 218 9.56 -12.22 -18.22
C ASN A 218 10.94 -12.53 -17.62
N ASN A 219 11.95 -12.79 -18.45
CA ASN A 219 13.23 -13.27 -17.96
C ASN A 219 14.09 -12.11 -17.42
N CYS A 220 14.11 -12.00 -16.11
CA CYS A 220 15.30 -11.66 -15.36
C CYS A 220 16.53 -12.35 -16.03
N GLY A 221 17.47 -11.55 -16.56
CA GLY A 221 18.44 -12.01 -17.58
C GLY A 221 19.41 -13.09 -17.09
N SER A 222 19.68 -13.10 -15.78
CA SER A 222 20.24 -14.23 -15.06
C SER A 222 20.01 -14.03 -13.57
N ALA A 223 19.81 -15.12 -12.85
CA ALA A 223 19.65 -15.12 -11.40
C ALA A 223 20.81 -14.42 -10.64
N GLY A 224 21.99 -14.27 -11.25
CA GLY A 224 23.17 -13.58 -10.68
C GLY A 224 23.18 -12.04 -10.79
N THR A 225 22.06 -11.41 -11.17
CA THR A 225 21.99 -9.97 -11.47
C THR A 225 20.70 -9.36 -10.93
N GLY A 226 20.79 -8.69 -9.78
CA GLY A 226 19.65 -7.99 -9.18
C GLY A 226 19.79 -6.48 -9.10
N HIS A 227 18.70 -5.83 -8.71
CA HIS A 227 18.67 -4.40 -8.44
C HIS A 227 19.64 -4.05 -7.30
N ASN A 228 20.45 -2.99 -7.48
CA ASN A 228 21.51 -2.61 -6.53
C ASN A 228 20.98 -2.36 -5.11
N ASP A 229 19.78 -1.81 -4.99
CA ASP A 229 19.17 -1.54 -3.68
C ASP A 229 18.64 -2.78 -2.96
N PHE A 230 18.52 -3.93 -3.64
CA PHE A 230 18.10 -5.21 -3.07
C PHE A 230 19.27 -6.17 -2.85
N ASN A 231 20.48 -5.78 -3.23
CA ASN A 231 21.66 -6.66 -3.15
C ASN A 231 22.66 -6.20 -2.07
N PRO A 232 23.10 -7.10 -1.17
CA PRO A 232 22.60 -8.46 -0.95
C PRO A 232 21.26 -8.47 -0.19
N ALA A 233 20.37 -9.38 -0.58
CA ALA A 233 19.00 -9.50 -0.08
C ALA A 233 18.87 -9.58 1.45
N ALA A 234 19.73 -10.38 2.09
CA ALA A 234 19.80 -10.52 3.54
C ALA A 234 19.96 -9.19 4.31
N THR A 235 20.49 -8.14 3.68
CA THR A 235 20.66 -6.81 4.32
C THR A 235 19.50 -5.84 4.04
N LYS A 236 18.53 -6.25 3.22
CA LYS A 236 17.46 -5.40 2.68
C LYS A 236 16.05 -5.87 3.06
N VAL A 237 15.95 -6.81 4.01
CA VAL A 237 14.70 -7.45 4.47
C VAL A 237 13.54 -6.47 4.63
N ALA A 238 13.74 -5.29 5.24
CA ALA A 238 12.67 -4.31 5.43
C ALA A 238 12.02 -3.87 4.10
N ARG A 239 12.84 -3.53 3.11
CA ARG A 239 12.34 -3.08 1.80
C ARG A 239 11.73 -4.23 0.99
N LEU A 240 12.25 -5.43 1.15
CA LEU A 240 11.70 -6.63 0.52
C LEU A 240 10.33 -6.98 1.13
N CYS A 241 10.23 -6.89 2.45
CA CYS A 241 8.98 -7.06 3.15
C CYS A 241 7.95 -6.01 2.74
N GLN A 242 8.36 -4.78 2.42
CA GLN A 242 7.46 -3.78 1.87
C GLN A 242 6.81 -4.25 0.56
N GLY A 243 7.57 -4.80 -0.39
CA GLY A 243 6.98 -5.34 -1.63
C GLY A 243 6.03 -6.51 -1.36
N VAL A 244 6.45 -7.48 -0.53
CA VAL A 244 5.60 -8.61 -0.12
C VAL A 244 4.26 -8.13 0.43
N VAL A 245 4.27 -7.22 1.41
CA VAL A 245 3.02 -6.79 2.06
C VAL A 245 2.18 -5.91 1.15
N LEU A 246 2.77 -5.15 0.21
CA LEU A 246 1.99 -4.40 -0.78
C LEU A 246 1.15 -5.34 -1.64
N LEU A 247 1.77 -6.38 -2.20
CA LEU A 247 1.06 -7.34 -3.04
C LEU A 247 0.07 -8.16 -2.21
N ASN A 248 0.47 -8.66 -1.03
CA ASN A 248 -0.43 -9.46 -0.20
C ASN A 248 -1.66 -8.67 0.27
N ASN A 249 -1.51 -7.41 0.69
CA ASN A 249 -2.64 -6.56 1.06
C ASN A 249 -3.51 -6.23 -0.15
N PHE A 250 -2.91 -6.00 -1.33
CA PHE A 250 -3.69 -5.83 -2.54
C PHE A 250 -4.55 -7.08 -2.80
N THR A 251 -3.95 -8.28 -2.74
CA THR A 251 -4.65 -9.56 -3.00
C THR A 251 -5.77 -9.89 -2.02
N ASP A 252 -5.66 -9.40 -0.78
CA ASP A 252 -6.70 -9.56 0.25
C ASP A 252 -7.89 -8.63 0.03
N ILE A 253 -7.64 -7.43 -0.49
CA ILE A 253 -8.65 -6.38 -0.58
C ILE A 253 -9.38 -6.38 -1.91
N PHE A 254 -8.66 -6.61 -3.02
CA PHE A 254 -9.23 -6.37 -4.34
C PHE A 254 -10.46 -7.25 -4.66
N PRO A 255 -10.55 -8.55 -4.30
CA PRO A 255 -11.71 -9.36 -4.69
C PRO A 255 -13.01 -8.81 -4.11
N ASP A 256 -12.99 -8.45 -2.83
CA ASP A 256 -14.13 -7.87 -2.12
C ASP A 256 -14.51 -6.50 -2.71
N VAL A 257 -13.52 -5.64 -2.96
CA VAL A 257 -13.76 -4.31 -3.54
C VAL A 257 -14.35 -4.43 -4.95
N ILE A 258 -13.79 -5.29 -5.82
CA ILE A 258 -14.32 -5.50 -7.17
C ILE A 258 -15.74 -6.05 -7.13
N SER A 259 -16.02 -7.02 -6.25
CA SER A 259 -17.36 -7.59 -6.12
C SER A 259 -18.43 -6.57 -5.70
N SER A 260 -18.01 -5.49 -5.02
CA SER A 260 -18.90 -4.40 -4.59
C SER A 260 -19.25 -3.41 -5.70
N PHE A 261 -18.47 -3.37 -6.79
CA PHE A 261 -18.73 -2.50 -7.94
C PHE A 261 -19.58 -3.22 -9.00
N ALA A 262 -20.75 -2.68 -9.29
CA ALA A 262 -21.55 -3.09 -10.44
C ALA A 262 -21.04 -2.39 -11.72
N GLY A 263 -20.23 -3.05 -12.54
CA GLY A 263 -19.85 -2.51 -13.86
C GLY A 263 -18.71 -3.22 -14.57
N ASP A 264 -18.68 -3.08 -15.91
CA ASP A 264 -17.72 -3.77 -16.79
C ASP A 264 -16.27 -3.27 -16.67
N ASN A 265 -16.05 -2.11 -16.05
CA ASN A 265 -14.73 -1.48 -15.92
C ASN A 265 -13.72 -2.31 -15.12
N PHE A 266 -14.19 -3.28 -14.34
CA PHE A 266 -13.35 -4.16 -13.53
C PHE A 266 -13.28 -5.60 -14.07
N ASN A 267 -13.90 -5.90 -15.23
CA ASN A 267 -13.84 -7.23 -15.84
C ASN A 267 -12.39 -7.66 -16.15
N VAL A 268 -11.50 -6.70 -16.43
CA VAL A 268 -10.06 -6.95 -16.63
C VAL A 268 -9.37 -7.42 -15.34
N MET A 269 -9.86 -6.99 -14.17
CA MET A 269 -9.30 -7.36 -12.86
C MET A 269 -9.83 -8.71 -12.36
N ALA A 270 -10.98 -9.20 -12.84
CA ALA A 270 -11.50 -10.51 -12.46
C ALA A 270 -10.57 -11.68 -12.88
N GLY A 271 -9.86 -11.54 -14.01
CA GLY A 271 -8.85 -12.53 -14.42
C GLY A 271 -7.58 -12.52 -13.58
N LEU A 272 -7.30 -11.41 -12.88
CA LEU A 272 -6.10 -11.25 -12.06
C LEU A 272 -6.15 -12.12 -10.80
N GLU A 273 -7.33 -12.33 -10.22
CA GLU A 273 -7.50 -13.22 -9.05
C GLU A 273 -7.06 -14.64 -9.35
N VAL A 274 -7.62 -15.21 -10.43
CA VAL A 274 -7.29 -16.56 -10.88
C VAL A 274 -5.80 -16.70 -11.17
N LEU A 275 -5.19 -15.67 -11.75
CA LEU A 275 -3.76 -15.65 -12.05
C LEU A 275 -2.90 -15.66 -10.78
N ILE A 276 -3.22 -14.78 -9.83
CA ILE A 276 -2.50 -14.68 -8.55
C ILE A 276 -2.62 -15.97 -7.74
N ASP A 277 -3.83 -16.53 -7.66
CA ASP A 277 -4.06 -17.79 -6.96
C ASP A 277 -3.32 -18.96 -7.62
N GLY A 278 -3.22 -18.95 -8.95
CA GLY A 278 -2.38 -19.87 -9.71
C GLY A 278 -0.91 -19.80 -9.27
N TYR A 279 -0.32 -18.60 -9.26
CA TYR A 279 1.08 -18.42 -8.83
C TYR A 279 1.31 -18.75 -7.35
N LYS A 280 0.35 -18.42 -6.47
CA LYS A 280 0.39 -18.84 -5.06
C LYS A 280 0.38 -20.36 -4.94
N ALA A 281 -0.45 -21.06 -5.72
CA ALA A 281 -0.48 -22.51 -5.72
C ALA A 281 0.83 -23.11 -6.25
N ASP A 282 1.39 -22.55 -7.32
CA ASP A 282 2.66 -23.00 -7.90
C ASP A 282 3.81 -22.89 -6.90
N VAL A 283 3.91 -21.77 -6.18
CA VAL A 283 4.98 -21.60 -5.21
C VAL A 283 4.79 -22.44 -3.94
N ILE A 284 3.54 -22.68 -3.49
CA ILE A 284 3.24 -23.63 -2.40
C ILE A 284 3.60 -25.06 -2.81
N ASN A 285 3.32 -25.45 -4.05
CA ASN A 285 3.73 -26.73 -4.59
C ASN A 285 5.26 -26.83 -4.67
N ALA A 286 5.93 -25.69 -4.89
CA ALA A 286 7.38 -25.61 -4.95
C ALA A 286 8.05 -25.73 -3.57
N ASP A 287 7.53 -25.01 -2.58
CA ASP A 287 8.00 -25.02 -1.20
C ASP A 287 6.82 -24.76 -0.24
N PRO A 288 6.23 -25.80 0.39
CA PRO A 288 5.07 -25.62 1.27
C PRO A 288 5.31 -24.68 2.46
N ASP A 289 6.56 -24.52 2.89
CA ASP A 289 6.90 -23.66 4.04
C ASP A 289 6.78 -22.16 3.68
N ILE A 290 6.66 -21.82 2.39
CA ILE A 290 6.45 -20.45 1.91
C ILE A 290 5.06 -19.90 2.23
N ALA A 291 4.10 -20.73 2.66
CA ALA A 291 2.73 -20.32 2.91
C ALA A 291 2.62 -19.11 3.87
N THR A 292 3.56 -18.99 4.81
CA THR A 292 3.60 -17.86 5.77
C THR A 292 3.85 -16.52 5.07
N ILE A 293 4.83 -16.44 4.16
CA ILE A 293 5.16 -15.19 3.46
C ILE A 293 4.07 -14.82 2.43
N LEU A 294 3.33 -15.79 1.89
CA LEU A 294 2.19 -15.52 0.99
C LEU A 294 0.97 -14.90 1.69
N ALA A 295 0.93 -14.96 3.01
CA ALA A 295 -0.18 -14.44 3.80
C ALA A 295 0.22 -13.27 4.72
N VAL A 296 1.50 -12.88 4.75
CA VAL A 296 1.95 -11.81 5.65
C VAL A 296 1.57 -10.44 5.07
N GLN A 297 0.91 -9.63 5.89
CA GLN A 297 0.38 -8.32 5.49
C GLN A 297 0.93 -7.17 6.33
N SER A 298 1.59 -7.51 7.44
CA SER A 298 2.31 -6.55 8.26
C SER A 298 3.79 -6.59 7.93
N GLN A 299 4.37 -5.41 7.69
CA GLN A 299 5.80 -5.30 7.41
C GLN A 299 6.63 -5.74 8.62
N ALA A 300 6.29 -5.28 9.84
CA ALA A 300 7.00 -5.65 11.05
C ALA A 300 6.98 -7.17 11.30
N ARG A 301 5.87 -7.83 10.97
CA ARG A 301 5.76 -9.27 11.08
C ARG A 301 6.58 -9.99 10.01
N CYS A 302 6.52 -9.52 8.76
CA CYS A 302 7.36 -10.05 7.68
C CYS A 302 8.85 -9.96 8.03
N GLU A 303 9.31 -8.81 8.55
CA GLU A 303 10.69 -8.61 8.94
C GLU A 303 11.11 -9.55 10.07
N SER A 304 10.23 -9.73 11.07
CA SER A 304 10.47 -10.66 12.17
C SER A 304 10.59 -12.11 11.69
N GLU A 305 9.70 -12.54 10.80
CA GLU A 305 9.65 -13.91 10.27
C GLU A 305 10.83 -14.23 9.34
N ASN A 306 11.48 -13.22 8.74
CA ASN A 306 12.60 -13.36 7.81
C ASN A 306 13.94 -12.81 8.36
N SER A 307 14.02 -12.55 9.66
CA SER A 307 15.22 -11.99 10.29
C SER A 307 16.46 -12.89 10.24
N GLY A 308 16.28 -14.19 10.00
CA GLY A 308 17.36 -15.19 9.94
C GLY A 308 17.57 -15.85 8.58
N THR A 309 16.76 -15.50 7.56
CA THR A 309 16.83 -16.09 6.23
C THR A 309 16.10 -15.21 5.21
N ASP A 310 16.68 -15.03 4.02
CA ASP A 310 16.03 -14.36 2.90
C ASP A 310 15.45 -15.35 1.88
N ARG A 311 15.58 -16.67 2.11
CA ARG A 311 15.11 -17.73 1.19
C ARG A 311 13.66 -17.53 0.77
N TYR A 312 12.76 -17.29 1.73
CA TYR A 312 11.34 -17.16 1.43
C TYR A 312 11.01 -15.86 0.70
N LEU A 313 11.76 -14.79 0.95
CA LEU A 313 11.67 -13.55 0.17
C LEU A 313 12.13 -13.80 -1.27
N GLN A 314 13.27 -14.48 -1.46
CA GLN A 314 13.76 -14.83 -2.80
C GLN A 314 12.74 -15.68 -3.57
N LEU A 315 12.17 -16.73 -2.97
CA LEU A 315 11.13 -17.54 -3.60
C LEU A 315 9.87 -16.72 -3.91
N TYR A 316 9.43 -15.87 -2.97
CA TYR A 316 8.26 -15.01 -3.19
C TYR A 316 8.45 -14.12 -4.41
N TYR A 317 9.59 -13.42 -4.51
CA TYR A 317 9.83 -12.54 -5.64
C TYR A 317 10.02 -13.29 -6.96
N ALA A 318 10.72 -14.42 -6.95
CA ALA A 318 10.91 -15.22 -8.15
C ALA A 318 9.58 -15.75 -8.73
N PHE A 319 8.64 -16.16 -7.88
CA PHE A 319 7.37 -16.74 -8.35
C PHE A 319 6.25 -15.71 -8.51
N MET A 320 6.24 -14.65 -7.70
CA MET A 320 5.19 -13.63 -7.74
C MET A 320 5.61 -12.43 -8.58
N TYR A 321 6.77 -11.83 -8.32
CA TYR A 321 7.16 -10.58 -8.98
C TYR A 321 7.76 -10.80 -10.37
N GLU A 322 8.70 -11.75 -10.53
CA GLU A 322 9.37 -12.00 -11.81
C GLU A 322 8.39 -12.52 -12.88
N VAL A 323 7.35 -13.26 -12.48
CA VAL A 323 6.36 -13.82 -13.41
C VAL A 323 5.19 -12.88 -13.69
N MET A 324 4.81 -12.04 -12.72
CA MET A 324 3.73 -11.06 -12.91
C MET A 324 4.21 -9.76 -13.58
N LEU A 325 5.52 -9.61 -13.84
CA LEU A 325 6.15 -8.48 -14.55
C LEU A 325 6.94 -8.94 -15.80
N PRO A 326 6.25 -9.20 -16.93
CA PRO A 326 6.86 -9.36 -18.25
C PRO A 326 7.66 -8.17 -18.79
#